data_AF-W1X825-F1
#
_entry.id   AF-W1X825-F1
#
_cell.length_a   1.000
_cell.length_b   1.000
_cell.length_c   1.000
_cell.angle_alpha   90.00
_cell.angle_beta   90.00
_cell.angle_gamma   90.00
#
_symmetry.space_group_name_H-M   'P 1'
#
loop_
_entity.id
_entity.type
_entity.pdbx_description
1 polymer ?
#
loop_
_entity_poly.entity_id
_entity_poly.type
_entity_poly.pdbx_seq_one_letter_code
_entity_poly.pdbx_strand_id
1 'polypeptide(L)'
;QESIPSYNANPDETKYYGGVTAGGDGGLKNDGTTEWATGETGKTITESFMNKPKDILSPDAPFIQTGRDVVNRADSIVGNTGQQCSAQQINRSEFTNYTCERDTMVEEYCTRTASITGDWKYTDEYREVTIPHSQFRFSMNGLKLVFSVTAPVTGTVESASLSVYAAFFFLNSRYTFMNTTFNVGLANGQSDTYPLSGATGLQVTQ
;
A
#
# COMPACT_ATOMS: atom_id res chain seq x y z
N GLN A 1 29.03 17.61 -47.58
CA GLN A 1 28.14 17.07 -46.53
C GLN A 1 29.03 16.25 -45.62
N GLU A 2 29.43 16.82 -44.48
CA GLU A 2 30.32 16.15 -43.53
C GLU A 2 29.51 15.10 -42.75
N SER A 3 29.97 13.85 -42.81
CA SER A 3 29.39 12.75 -42.04
C SER A 3 29.78 12.92 -40.58
N ILE A 4 28.80 12.99 -39.68
CA ILE A 4 29.04 13.09 -38.23
C ILE A 4 29.68 11.77 -37.77
N PRO A 5 30.89 11.79 -37.17
CA PRO A 5 31.51 10.58 -36.64
C PRO A 5 30.62 9.94 -35.57
N SER A 6 30.41 8.63 -35.65
CA SER A 6 29.51 7.84 -34.78
C SER A 6 28.01 8.03 -35.00
N TYR A 7 27.59 8.68 -36.08
CA TYR A 7 26.18 8.68 -36.46
C TYR A 7 25.74 7.29 -36.95
N ASN A 8 24.94 6.62 -36.14
CA ASN A 8 24.20 5.44 -36.55
C ASN A 8 22.76 5.87 -36.85
N ALA A 9 22.33 5.74 -38.10
CA ALA A 9 20.95 6.05 -38.51
C ALA A 9 19.92 5.07 -37.94
N ASN A 10 20.34 3.91 -37.45
CA ASN A 10 19.49 2.88 -36.85
C ASN A 10 20.15 2.32 -35.59
N PRO A 11 20.16 3.07 -34.47
CA PRO A 11 20.68 2.60 -33.19
C PRO A 11 19.81 1.46 -32.63
N ASP A 12 20.34 0.63 -31.74
CA ASP A 12 19.62 -0.52 -31.18
C ASP A 12 18.34 -0.10 -30.43
N GLU A 13 18.33 1.13 -29.89
CA GLU A 13 17.21 1.76 -29.22
C GLU A 13 16.02 2.05 -30.14
N THR A 14 16.21 1.96 -31.46
CA THR A 14 15.12 2.11 -32.44
C THR A 14 14.00 1.09 -32.20
N LYS A 15 14.32 -0.09 -31.64
CA LYS A 15 13.33 -1.13 -31.28
C LYS A 15 12.32 -0.67 -30.21
N TYR A 16 12.63 0.38 -29.47
CA TYR A 16 11.76 0.97 -28.45
C TYR A 16 10.94 2.16 -28.96
N TYR A 17 11.21 2.64 -30.18
CA TYR A 17 10.54 3.80 -30.75
C TYR A 17 9.65 3.39 -31.94
N GLY A 18 8.34 3.31 -31.70
CA GLY A 18 7.36 2.93 -32.74
C GLY A 18 6.91 4.08 -33.66
N GLY A 19 7.40 5.32 -33.46
CA GLY A 19 6.97 6.51 -34.19
C GLY A 19 5.79 7.26 -33.56
N VAL A 20 5.42 8.41 -34.13
CA VAL A 20 4.38 9.33 -33.60
C VAL A 20 2.95 8.76 -33.62
N THR A 21 2.73 7.66 -34.35
CA THR A 21 1.45 6.95 -34.46
C THR A 21 1.42 5.64 -33.68
N ALA A 22 2.54 5.19 -33.12
CA ALA A 22 2.56 3.98 -32.29
C ALA A 22 2.14 4.32 -30.86
N GLY A 23 0.92 3.93 -30.49
CA GLY A 23 0.39 4.11 -29.14
C GLY A 23 0.91 3.11 -28.11
N GLY A 24 2.15 2.60 -28.21
CA GLY A 24 2.61 1.55 -27.30
C GLY A 24 4.12 1.33 -27.22
N ASP A 25 4.53 0.92 -26.02
CA ASP A 25 5.87 0.59 -25.51
C ASP A 25 6.25 -0.89 -25.72
N GLY A 26 5.74 -1.53 -26.79
CA GLY A 26 5.78 -2.98 -26.98
C GLY A 26 7.18 -3.61 -26.89
N GLY A 27 8.22 -2.92 -27.35
CA GLY A 27 9.62 -3.38 -27.22
C GLY A 27 10.09 -3.44 -25.77
N LEU A 28 9.74 -2.43 -24.96
CA LEU A 28 10.12 -2.38 -23.55
C LEU A 28 9.35 -3.42 -22.73
N LYS A 29 8.08 -3.65 -23.07
CA LYS A 29 7.25 -4.69 -22.45
C LYS A 29 7.75 -6.10 -22.77
N ASN A 30 8.18 -6.35 -24.01
CA ASN A 30 8.76 -7.64 -24.40
C ASN A 30 10.10 -7.91 -23.71
N ASP A 31 10.95 -6.89 -23.60
CA ASP A 31 12.23 -7.03 -22.89
C ASP A 31 12.01 -7.24 -21.39
N GLY A 32 11.08 -6.52 -20.76
CA GLY A 32 10.72 -6.70 -19.36
C GLY A 32 10.11 -8.08 -19.05
N THR A 33 9.25 -8.60 -19.93
CA THR A 33 8.68 -9.95 -19.77
C THR A 33 9.72 -11.05 -19.99
N THR A 34 10.66 -10.84 -20.92
CA THR A 34 11.77 -11.76 -21.14
C THR A 34 12.70 -11.79 -19.93
N GLU A 35 13.12 -10.62 -19.43
CA GLU A 35 13.99 -10.53 -18.24
C GLU A 35 13.31 -11.13 -16.99
N TRP A 36 12.00 -10.95 -16.82
CA TRP A 36 11.26 -11.61 -15.76
C TRP A 36 11.27 -13.15 -15.89
N ALA A 37 11.19 -13.67 -17.11
CA ALA A 37 11.16 -15.12 -17.34
C ALA A 37 12.55 -15.77 -17.28
N THR A 38 13.60 -15.08 -17.76
CA THR A 38 14.94 -15.67 -17.92
C THR A 38 15.98 -15.13 -16.95
N GLY A 39 15.74 -13.94 -16.38
CA GLY A 39 16.67 -13.25 -15.51
C GLY A 39 16.78 -13.88 -14.12
N GLU A 40 17.93 -13.67 -13.49
CA GLU A 40 18.28 -14.24 -12.18
C GLU A 40 17.30 -13.82 -11.09
N THR A 41 16.82 -12.57 -11.16
CA THR A 41 15.84 -12.02 -10.22
C THR A 41 14.49 -12.74 -10.34
N GLY A 42 14.01 -12.97 -11.57
CA GLY A 42 12.74 -13.68 -11.82
C GLY A 42 12.80 -15.14 -11.37
N LYS A 43 13.94 -15.80 -11.61
CA LYS A 43 14.21 -17.16 -11.08
C LYS A 43 14.24 -17.18 -9.56
N THR A 44 14.96 -16.25 -8.92
CA THR A 44 15.06 -16.18 -7.45
C THR A 44 13.70 -15.98 -6.79
N ILE A 45 12.85 -15.11 -7.36
CA ILE A 45 11.47 -14.92 -6.86
C ILE A 45 10.69 -16.21 -7.00
N THR A 46 10.72 -16.85 -8.18
CA THR A 46 10.01 -18.11 -8.44
C THR A 46 10.49 -19.23 -7.52
N GLU A 47 11.80 -19.36 -7.32
CA GLU A 47 12.41 -20.34 -6.43
C GLU A 47 12.06 -20.08 -4.97
N SER A 48 11.99 -18.82 -4.54
CA SER A 48 11.54 -18.45 -3.19
C SER A 48 10.11 -18.93 -2.93
N PHE A 49 9.21 -18.76 -3.91
CA PHE A 49 7.85 -19.28 -3.80
C PHE A 49 7.77 -20.81 -3.82
N MET A 50 8.55 -21.47 -4.67
CA MET A 50 8.55 -22.93 -4.79
C MET A 50 9.21 -23.64 -3.60
N ASN A 51 10.25 -23.02 -3.02
CA ASN A 51 11.04 -23.56 -1.92
C ASN A 51 10.63 -23.00 -0.55
N LYS A 52 9.61 -22.12 -0.48
CA LYS A 52 9.05 -21.67 0.80
C LYS A 52 8.61 -22.90 1.60
N PRO A 53 9.10 -23.09 2.84
CA PRO A 53 8.62 -24.16 3.70
C PRO A 53 7.10 -24.07 3.81
N LYS A 54 6.42 -25.22 3.68
CA LYS A 54 4.97 -25.27 3.90
C LYS A 54 4.69 -24.71 5.30
N ASP A 55 3.72 -23.81 5.40
CA ASP A 55 3.28 -23.32 6.71
C ASP A 55 2.78 -24.53 7.51
N ILE A 56 3.54 -24.92 8.54
CA ILE A 56 3.17 -26.03 9.40
C ILE A 56 2.05 -25.51 10.30
N LEU A 57 0.81 -25.88 9.99
CA LEU A 57 -0.27 -25.83 10.96
C LEU A 57 0.11 -26.77 12.11
N SER A 58 0.68 -26.20 13.17
CA SER A 58 1.03 -26.96 14.35
C SER A 58 -0.24 -27.61 14.92
N PRO A 59 -0.26 -28.93 15.12
CA PRO A 59 -1.37 -29.61 15.80
C PRO A 59 -1.63 -29.07 17.21
N ASP A 60 -0.67 -28.37 17.79
CA ASP A 60 -0.69 -27.78 19.13
C ASP A 60 -1.06 -26.29 19.12
N ALA A 61 -1.50 -25.76 17.97
CA ALA A 61 -1.92 -24.38 17.90
C ALA A 61 -3.11 -24.12 18.86
N PRO A 62 -3.16 -22.99 19.59
CA PRO A 62 -4.14 -22.74 20.66
C PRO A 62 -5.62 -22.88 20.22
N PHE A 63 -5.90 -22.57 18.95
CA PHE A 63 -7.23 -22.70 18.36
C PHE A 63 -7.66 -24.16 18.13
N ILE A 64 -6.73 -25.08 17.85
CA ILE A 64 -7.00 -26.52 17.76
C ILE A 64 -7.24 -27.11 19.15
N GLN A 65 -6.50 -26.64 20.16
CA GLN A 65 -6.63 -27.11 21.54
C GLN A 65 -8.02 -26.82 22.12
N THR A 66 -8.55 -25.62 21.84
CA THR A 66 -9.89 -25.21 22.30
C THR A 66 -10.99 -26.11 21.72
N GLY A 67 -10.89 -26.48 20.43
CA GLY A 67 -11.82 -27.42 19.80
C GLY A 67 -11.77 -28.81 20.43
N ARG A 68 -10.58 -29.31 20.76
CA ARG A 68 -10.41 -30.60 21.47
C ARG A 68 -10.95 -30.56 22.91
N ASP A 69 -10.79 -29.44 23.61
CA ASP A 69 -11.34 -29.26 24.95
C ASP A 69 -12.87 -29.28 24.98
N VAL A 70 -13.53 -28.78 23.93
CA VAL A 70 -15.00 -28.85 23.80
C VAL A 70 -15.46 -30.29 23.54
N VAL A 71 -14.74 -31.06 22.70
CA VAL A 71 -15.02 -32.49 22.50
C VAL A 71 -14.84 -33.28 23.79
N ASN A 72 -13.76 -33.05 24.52
CA ASN A 72 -13.48 -33.73 25.79
C ASN A 72 -14.46 -33.36 26.91
N ARG A 73 -15.07 -32.17 26.83
CA ARG A 73 -16.10 -31.70 27.76
C ARG A 73 -17.52 -31.91 27.23
N ALA A 74 -17.69 -32.56 26.08
CA ALA A 74 -19.01 -32.80 25.51
C ALA A 74 -19.93 -33.50 26.53
N ASP A 75 -19.44 -34.53 27.23
CA ASP A 75 -20.20 -35.26 28.25
C ASP A 75 -20.73 -34.38 29.41
N SER A 76 -20.03 -33.29 29.76
CA SER A 76 -20.52 -32.33 30.77
C SER A 76 -21.40 -31.23 30.17
N ILE A 77 -21.28 -30.96 28.87
CA ILE A 77 -22.05 -29.96 28.13
C ILE A 77 -23.42 -30.50 27.70
N VAL A 78 -23.52 -31.76 27.25
CA VAL A 78 -24.83 -32.38 26.92
C VAL A 78 -25.67 -32.71 28.15
N GLY A 79 -25.11 -32.55 29.35
CA GLY A 79 -25.84 -32.72 30.59
C GLY A 79 -26.27 -34.18 30.80
N ASN A 80 -26.21 -34.61 32.04
CA ASN A 80 -26.85 -35.84 32.46
C ASN A 80 -28.38 -35.65 32.49
N THR A 81 -28.99 -35.33 31.34
CA THR A 81 -30.44 -35.20 31.15
C THR A 81 -30.94 -36.42 30.42
N GLY A 82 -31.20 -37.48 31.18
CA GLY A 82 -31.81 -38.70 30.66
C GLY A 82 -31.77 -39.88 31.63
N GLN A 83 -32.23 -39.71 32.87
CA GLN A 83 -32.80 -40.87 33.57
C GLN A 83 -33.94 -41.42 32.71
N GLN A 84 -33.74 -42.62 32.15
CA GLN A 84 -34.74 -43.65 31.78
C GLN A 84 -34.34 -44.42 30.50
N CYS A 85 -33.21 -45.11 30.52
CA CYS A 85 -32.99 -46.26 29.65
C CYS A 85 -32.46 -47.41 30.50
N SER A 86 -33.34 -48.26 31.03
CA SER A 86 -32.92 -49.58 31.52
C SER A 86 -32.67 -50.46 30.29
N ALA A 87 -31.43 -50.93 30.11
CA ALA A 87 -31.11 -51.90 29.08
C ALA A 87 -31.92 -53.19 29.33
N GLN A 88 -32.93 -53.45 28.50
CA GLN A 88 -33.57 -54.75 28.44
C GLN A 88 -32.88 -55.59 27.37
N GLN A 89 -32.41 -56.77 27.77
CA GLN A 89 -31.81 -57.74 26.87
C GLN A 89 -32.95 -58.42 26.09
N ILE A 90 -33.21 -57.94 24.88
CA ILE A 90 -34.14 -58.59 23.94
C ILE A 90 -33.30 -59.41 22.96
N ASN A 91 -33.30 -60.73 23.11
CA ASN A 91 -32.74 -61.64 22.11
C ASN A 91 -33.72 -61.74 20.93
N ARG A 92 -33.58 -60.84 19.96
CA ARG A 92 -34.23 -60.99 18.65
C ARG A 92 -33.18 -61.33 17.62
N SER A 93 -33.34 -62.51 17.01
CA SER A 93 -32.59 -62.91 15.83
C SER A 93 -33.06 -62.06 14.66
N GLU A 94 -32.47 -60.89 14.49
CA GLU A 94 -32.71 -60.03 13.34
C GLU A 94 -31.76 -60.47 12.23
N PHE A 95 -32.29 -61.09 11.19
CA PHE A 95 -31.53 -61.39 9.98
C PHE A 95 -31.52 -60.12 9.12
N THR A 96 -30.55 -59.24 9.37
CA THR A 96 -30.32 -58.04 8.57
C THR A 96 -29.59 -58.45 7.28
N ASN A 97 -30.32 -58.59 6.18
CA ASN A 97 -29.69 -58.68 4.86
C ASN A 97 -29.24 -57.28 4.45
N TYR A 98 -27.92 -57.06 4.46
CA TYR A 98 -27.31 -55.90 3.83
C TYR A 98 -27.04 -56.22 2.36
N THR A 99 -27.91 -55.77 1.46
CA THR A 99 -27.60 -55.70 0.03
C THR A 99 -27.00 -54.33 -0.23
N CYS A 100 -25.69 -54.25 -0.41
CA CYS A 100 -25.08 -53.04 -0.97
C CYS A 100 -25.37 -53.02 -2.47
N GLU A 101 -26.39 -52.26 -2.88
CA GLU A 101 -26.42 -51.74 -4.24
C GLU A 101 -25.26 -50.75 -4.38
N ARG A 102 -24.33 -51.04 -5.28
CA ARG A 102 -23.24 -50.12 -5.62
C ARG A 102 -23.87 -48.93 -6.33
N ASP A 103 -24.09 -47.86 -5.58
CA ASP A 103 -24.47 -46.56 -6.13
C ASP A 103 -23.48 -46.14 -7.21
N THR A 104 -24.01 -45.58 -8.30
CA THR A 104 -23.26 -45.15 -9.48
C THR A 104 -22.17 -44.18 -9.08
N MET A 105 -20.96 -44.42 -9.59
CA MET A 105 -19.77 -43.57 -9.50
C MET A 105 -20.14 -42.08 -9.46
N VAL A 106 -19.97 -41.45 -8.30
CA VAL A 106 -20.09 -40.00 -8.15
C VAL A 106 -18.75 -39.40 -8.59
N GLU A 107 -18.71 -38.84 -9.79
CA GLU A 107 -17.62 -37.95 -10.22
C GLU A 107 -17.78 -36.59 -9.52
N GLU A 108 -17.25 -36.48 -8.29
CA GLU A 108 -17.15 -35.18 -7.63
C GLU A 108 -15.96 -34.40 -8.16
N TYR A 109 -16.25 -33.31 -8.88
CA TYR A 109 -15.25 -32.32 -9.27
C TYR A 109 -15.05 -31.31 -8.14
N CYS A 110 -13.95 -31.45 -7.40
CA CYS A 110 -13.49 -30.42 -6.48
C CYS A 110 -13.05 -29.17 -7.26
N THR A 111 -13.89 -28.13 -7.30
CA THR A 111 -13.49 -26.82 -7.82
C THR A 111 -12.86 -26.00 -6.69
N ARG A 112 -11.60 -25.59 -6.86
CA ARG A 112 -10.90 -24.75 -5.88
C ARG A 112 -11.32 -23.29 -6.02
N THR A 113 -12.28 -22.93 -5.19
CA THR A 113 -12.67 -21.60 -4.68
C THR A 113 -11.55 -20.68 -4.17
N ALA A 114 -10.71 -20.03 -4.97
CA ALA A 114 -9.77 -19.04 -4.42
C ALA A 114 -10.40 -17.63 -4.41
N SER A 115 -10.73 -17.11 -3.22
CA SER A 115 -11.15 -15.71 -3.04
C SER A 115 -9.98 -14.86 -2.57
N ILE A 116 -9.63 -13.82 -3.33
CA ILE A 116 -8.65 -12.80 -2.91
C ILE A 116 -9.38 -11.87 -1.93
N THR A 117 -9.10 -12.02 -0.64
CA THR A 117 -9.46 -11.06 0.40
C THR A 117 -8.25 -10.18 0.73
N GLY A 118 -8.48 -8.88 0.88
CA GLY A 118 -7.47 -7.91 1.31
C GLY A 118 -8.09 -6.87 2.22
N ASP A 119 -7.28 -6.33 3.13
CA ASP A 119 -7.66 -5.23 4.02
C ASP A 119 -7.10 -3.92 3.49
N TRP A 120 -7.95 -2.89 3.43
CA TRP A 120 -7.51 -1.52 3.14
C TRP A 120 -6.92 -0.94 4.42
N LYS A 121 -5.60 -0.72 4.44
CA LYS A 121 -4.95 0.10 5.46
C LYS A 121 -4.67 1.48 4.88
N TYR A 122 -5.26 2.49 5.50
CA TYR A 122 -4.78 3.86 5.34
C TYR A 122 -3.42 3.95 6.03
N THR A 123 -2.38 4.26 5.26
CA THR A 123 -1.06 4.59 5.80
C THR A 123 -0.91 6.10 5.71
N ASP A 124 -0.62 6.74 6.83
CA ASP A 124 -0.26 8.15 6.85
C ASP A 124 1.23 8.25 6.49
N GLU A 125 1.54 9.02 5.44
CA GLU A 125 2.91 9.28 5.03
C GLU A 125 3.31 10.68 5.48
N TYR A 126 4.34 10.77 6.33
CA TYR A 126 4.96 12.04 6.67
C TYR A 126 5.94 12.42 5.57
N ARG A 127 5.69 13.55 4.93
CA ARG A 127 6.53 14.06 3.83
C ARG A 127 7.01 15.46 4.14
N GLU A 128 8.33 15.65 4.16
CA GLU A 128 8.93 16.98 4.16
C GLU A 128 8.91 17.58 2.76
N VAL A 129 8.52 18.86 2.69
CA VAL A 129 8.38 19.59 1.44
C VAL A 129 9.07 20.94 1.58
N THR A 130 10.09 21.15 0.76
CA THR A 130 10.77 22.44 0.65
C THR A 130 10.26 23.17 -0.58
N ILE A 131 9.63 24.33 -0.38
CA ILE A 131 9.14 25.15 -1.49
C ILE A 131 10.19 26.22 -1.82
N PRO A 132 10.83 26.17 -3.00
CA PRO A 132 11.86 27.12 -3.36
C PRO A 132 11.25 28.50 -3.65
N HIS A 133 12.07 29.55 -3.52
CA HIS A 133 11.68 30.93 -3.82
C HIS A 133 11.04 31.11 -5.21
N SER A 134 11.46 30.33 -6.21
CA SER A 134 10.91 30.39 -7.58
C SER A 134 9.43 29.99 -7.69
N GLN A 135 8.89 29.29 -6.70
CA GLN A 135 7.46 28.93 -6.65
C GLN A 135 6.61 29.97 -5.91
N PHE A 136 7.24 30.95 -5.26
CA PHE A 136 6.51 32.03 -4.62
C PHE A 136 6.03 33.05 -5.66
N ARG A 137 4.75 33.36 -5.61
CA ARG A 137 4.14 34.41 -6.43
C ARG A 137 3.98 35.66 -5.59
N PHE A 138 4.60 36.74 -6.04
CA PHE A 138 4.52 38.04 -5.38
C PHE A 138 3.60 38.97 -6.17
N SER A 139 2.77 39.71 -5.46
CA SER A 139 1.83 40.69 -6.01
C SER A 139 1.69 41.87 -5.06
N MET A 140 1.19 42.98 -5.56
CA MET A 140 0.87 44.14 -4.73
C MET A 140 -0.64 44.26 -4.58
N ASN A 141 -1.11 44.38 -3.34
CA ASN A 141 -2.49 44.75 -3.02
C ASN A 141 -2.46 46.12 -2.32
N GLY A 142 -2.58 47.18 -3.13
CA GLY A 142 -2.33 48.55 -2.68
C GLY A 142 -0.90 48.72 -2.19
N LEU A 143 -0.74 49.13 -0.92
CA LEU A 143 0.57 49.29 -0.27
C LEU A 143 1.09 47.99 0.39
N LYS A 144 0.36 46.87 0.28
CA LYS A 144 0.76 45.59 0.88
C LYS A 144 1.40 44.68 -0.15
N LEU A 145 2.58 44.17 0.16
CA LEU A 145 3.17 43.05 -0.57
C LEU A 145 2.43 41.77 -0.18
N VAL A 146 1.84 41.09 -1.15
CA VAL A 146 1.15 39.81 -0.96
C VAL A 146 1.93 38.74 -1.68
N PHE A 147 2.33 37.71 -0.94
CA PHE A 147 2.91 36.51 -1.53
C PHE A 147 1.98 35.33 -1.35
N SER A 148 2.02 34.41 -2.32
CA SER A 148 1.26 33.17 -2.28
C SER A 148 2.13 32.03 -2.80
N VAL A 149 1.82 30.83 -2.33
CA VAL A 149 2.49 29.61 -2.74
C VAL A 149 1.43 28.52 -2.88
N THR A 150 1.57 27.69 -3.90
CA THR A 150 0.72 26.51 -4.08
C THR A 150 1.35 25.34 -3.34
N ALA A 151 0.58 24.64 -2.50
CA ALA A 151 1.09 23.46 -1.83
C ALA A 151 1.34 22.37 -2.88
N PRO A 152 2.53 21.75 -2.92
CA PRO A 152 2.80 20.72 -3.93
C PRO A 152 2.14 19.38 -3.61
N VAL A 153 1.59 19.22 -2.40
CA VAL A 153 0.90 18.02 -1.91
C VAL A 153 -0.33 18.42 -1.11
N THR A 154 -1.35 17.55 -1.15
CA THR A 154 -2.54 17.68 -0.30
C THR A 154 -2.31 16.96 1.02
N GLY A 155 -2.66 17.57 2.14
CA GLY A 155 -2.52 16.95 3.46
C GLY A 155 -2.69 17.91 4.63
N THR A 156 -2.48 17.40 5.84
CA THR A 156 -2.46 18.19 7.07
C THR A 156 -1.04 18.63 7.36
N VAL A 157 -0.84 19.91 7.67
CA VAL A 157 0.48 20.44 8.02
C VAL A 157 0.80 20.09 9.47
N GLU A 158 1.90 19.36 9.69
CA GLU A 158 2.39 19.03 11.04
C GLU A 158 3.25 20.15 11.62
N SER A 159 4.20 20.64 10.83
CA SER A 159 5.04 21.78 11.17
C SER A 159 5.45 22.51 9.90
N ALA A 160 5.72 23.81 10.01
CA ALA A 160 6.22 24.60 8.90
C ALA A 160 7.13 25.73 9.40
N SER A 161 8.08 26.12 8.57
CA SER A 161 8.99 27.24 8.82
C SER A 161 9.22 28.01 7.52
N LEU A 162 9.39 29.32 7.62
CA LEU A 162 9.67 30.20 6.49
C LEU A 162 11.02 30.88 6.69
N SER A 163 11.95 30.63 5.78
CA SER A 163 13.21 31.38 5.71
C SER A 163 13.00 32.64 4.88
N VAL A 164 13.33 33.79 5.46
CA VAL A 164 13.20 35.10 4.82
C VAL A 164 14.59 35.67 4.59
N TYR A 165 14.84 36.12 3.36
CA TYR A 165 16.03 36.89 3.01
C TYR A 165 15.66 38.37 2.89
N ALA A 166 16.36 39.21 3.63
CA ALA A 166 16.09 40.64 3.70
C ALA A 166 16.65 41.37 2.48
N ALA A 167 15.78 41.54 1.48
CA ALA A 167 15.93 42.56 0.43
C ALA A 167 15.17 43.84 0.82
N PHE A 168 15.39 44.94 0.10
CA PHE A 168 14.84 46.29 0.39
C PHE A 168 13.34 46.34 0.77
N PHE A 169 12.53 45.39 0.29
CA PHE A 169 11.08 45.32 0.51
C PHE A 169 10.65 44.51 1.76
N PHE A 170 11.58 43.85 2.46
CA PHE A 170 11.30 42.96 3.60
C PHE A 170 11.73 43.54 4.96
N LEU A 171 12.22 44.77 4.99
CA LEU A 171 12.76 45.39 6.19
C LEU A 171 11.63 45.75 7.18
N ASN A 172 11.82 45.36 8.45
CA ASN A 172 11.02 45.77 9.61
C ASN A 172 9.50 45.72 9.40
N SER A 173 9.03 44.65 8.76
CA SER A 173 7.64 44.50 8.35
C SER A 173 6.97 43.31 9.04
N ARG A 174 5.67 43.45 9.29
CA ARG A 174 4.81 42.41 9.87
C ARG A 174 4.18 41.58 8.76
N TYR A 175 4.37 40.27 8.82
CA TYR A 175 3.87 39.32 7.84
C TYR A 175 2.85 38.37 8.47
N THR A 176 1.90 37.90 7.67
CA THR A 176 0.96 36.85 8.07
C THR A 176 0.94 35.78 7.01
N PHE A 177 1.25 34.54 7.39
CA PHE A 177 1.32 33.39 6.50
C PHE A 177 0.98 32.12 7.27
N MET A 178 0.20 31.22 6.65
CA MET A 178 -0.31 29.99 7.29
C MET A 178 -0.83 30.21 8.72
N ASN A 179 -1.74 31.18 8.87
CA ASN A 179 -2.32 31.58 10.16
C ASN A 179 -1.31 31.99 11.25
N THR A 180 -0.05 32.23 10.87
CA THR A 180 1.01 32.71 11.75
C THR A 180 1.31 34.16 11.43
N THR A 181 1.37 35.01 12.44
CA THR A 181 1.84 36.38 12.29
C THR A 181 3.21 36.54 12.94
N PHE A 182 4.19 37.02 12.19
CA PHE A 182 5.57 37.23 12.65
C PHE A 182 6.12 38.57 12.13
N ASN A 183 7.09 39.11 12.85
CA ASN A 183 7.75 40.37 12.49
C ASN A 183 9.16 40.05 11.99
N VAL A 184 9.50 40.56 10.81
CA VAL A 184 10.84 40.40 10.21
C VAL A 184 11.66 41.63 10.56
N GLY A 185 12.58 41.48 11.52
CA GLY A 185 13.47 42.55 12.01
C GLY A 185 14.87 42.50 11.41
N LEU A 186 14.99 42.15 10.13
CA LEU A 186 16.28 41.92 9.46
C LEU A 186 16.84 43.18 8.81
N ALA A 187 18.17 43.32 8.82
CA ALA A 187 18.89 44.31 8.00
C ALA A 187 19.18 43.75 6.60
N ASN A 188 19.46 44.64 5.64
CA ASN A 188 19.74 44.26 4.25
C ASN A 188 20.88 43.23 4.17
N GLY A 189 20.64 42.13 3.45
CA GLY A 189 21.60 41.04 3.28
C GLY A 189 21.57 39.95 4.37
N GLN A 190 20.72 40.09 5.40
CA GLN A 190 20.54 39.04 6.42
C GLN A 190 19.44 38.06 6.04
N SER A 191 19.55 36.83 6.55
CA SER A 191 18.49 35.82 6.49
C SER A 191 18.17 35.28 7.87
N ASP A 192 16.91 34.94 8.09
CA ASP A 192 16.43 34.31 9.32
C ASP A 192 15.26 33.39 9.02
N THR A 193 15.03 32.42 9.90
CA THR A 193 13.99 31.39 9.74
C THR A 193 12.95 31.52 10.83
N TYR A 194 11.72 31.78 10.40
CA TYR A 194 10.59 31.99 11.29
C TYR A 194 9.73 30.71 11.37
N PRO A 195 9.51 30.14 12.56
CA PRO A 195 8.57 29.03 12.72
C PRO A 195 7.14 29.51 12.48
N LEU A 196 6.36 28.73 11.73
CA LEU A 196 4.96 29.00 11.43
C LEU A 196 4.07 28.24 12.42
N SER A 197 4.02 28.69 13.67
CA SER A 197 3.32 27.98 14.76
C SER A 197 1.80 27.85 14.55
N GLY A 198 1.19 28.73 13.77
CA GLY A 198 -0.23 28.66 13.39
C GLY A 198 -0.50 27.73 12.19
N ALA A 199 0.54 27.15 11.58
CA ALA A 199 0.39 26.26 10.43
C ALA A 199 -0.02 24.84 10.83
N THR A 200 0.30 24.39 12.05
CA THR A 200 -0.03 23.04 12.50
C THR A 200 -1.55 22.80 12.48
N GLY A 201 -1.97 21.70 11.85
CA GLY A 201 -3.38 21.34 11.65
C GLY A 201 -4.05 22.02 10.45
N LEU A 202 -3.36 22.90 9.72
CA LEU A 202 -3.89 23.50 8.50
C LEU A 202 -4.02 22.43 7.39
N GLN A 203 -5.20 22.32 6.79
CA GLN A 203 -5.40 21.50 5.60
C GLN A 203 -4.92 22.25 4.36
N VAL A 204 -3.98 21.68 3.63
CA VAL A 204 -3.49 22.21 2.35
C VAL A 204 -3.94 21.33 1.20
N THR A 205 -4.23 21.95 0.06
CA THR A 205 -4.61 21.28 -1.19
C THR A 205 -3.72 21.77 -2.31
N GLN A 206 -3.39 20.87 -3.24
CA GLN A 206 -2.65 21.19 -4.47
C GLN A 206 -3.45 22.09 -5.41
#